data_AF-A0A7V5U795-F1
#
_entry.id   AF-A0A7V5U795-F1
#
_cell.length_a   1.000
_cell.length_b   1.000
_cell.length_c   1.000
_cell.angle_alpha   90.00
_cell.angle_beta   90.00
_cell.angle_gamma   90.00
#
_symmetry.space_group_name_H-M   'P 1'
#
loop_
_entity.id
_entity.type
_entity.pdbx_description
1 polymer ?
#
loop_
_entity_poly.entity_id
_entity_poly.type
_entity_poly.pdbx_seq_one_letter_code
_entity_poly.pdbx_strand_id
1 'polypeptide(L)'
;MPTPEEARTKLYSLLGDLPPRERPVSAELVSRLDKGPYRLEKLLLDLNGMEPVPAYLVTPNTAQPPYPVVLYNHAHGGDYARGKEELIQGSA
;
A
#
# COMPACT_ATOMS: atom_id res chain seq x y z
N MET A 1 -1.90 -27.58 17.97
CA MET A 1 -2.05 -26.51 16.96
C MET A 1 -0.67 -25.91 16.73
N PRO A 2 -0.31 -25.52 15.49
CA PRO A 2 0.98 -24.90 15.23
C PRO A 2 1.11 -23.60 16.03
N THR A 3 2.33 -23.26 16.43
CA THR A 3 2.63 -21.95 17.01
C THR A 3 2.45 -20.84 15.95
N PRO A 4 2.30 -19.57 16.34
CA PRO A 4 2.25 -18.47 15.38
C PRO A 4 3.48 -18.39 14.45
N GLU A 5 4.65 -18.79 14.94
CA GLU A 5 5.89 -18.84 14.15
C GLU A 5 5.85 -19.96 13.11
N GLU A 6 5.48 -21.18 13.53
CA GLU A 6 5.32 -22.32 12.62
C GLU A 6 4.29 -22.04 11.53
N ALA A 7 3.15 -21.43 11.90
CA ALA A 7 2.11 -21.03 10.95
C ALA A 7 2.62 -19.98 9.95
N ARG A 8 3.39 -18.97 10.42
CA ARG A 8 3.99 -17.95 9.55
C ARG A 8 4.99 -18.56 8.57
N THR A 9 5.88 -19.42 9.05
CA THR A 9 6.86 -20.13 8.22
C THR A 9 6.16 -20.97 7.16
N LYS A 10 5.13 -21.72 7.54
CA LYS A 10 4.35 -22.51 6.59
C LYS A 10 3.66 -21.63 5.55
N LEU A 11 3.03 -20.52 5.95
CA LEU A 11 2.41 -19.57 5.03
C LEU A 11 3.41 -19.06 3.99
N TYR A 12 4.58 -18.56 4.42
CA TYR A 12 5.60 -18.06 3.48
C TYR A 12 6.08 -19.13 2.51
N SER A 13 6.21 -20.39 2.93
CA SER A 13 6.58 -21.49 2.03
C SER A 13 5.54 -21.80 0.94
N LEU A 14 4.30 -21.32 1.10
CA LEU A 14 3.19 -21.56 0.16
C LEU A 14 2.93 -20.39 -0.79
N LEU A 15 3.56 -19.23 -0.58
CA LEU A 15 3.34 -18.02 -1.38
C LEU A 15 4.15 -17.98 -2.69
N GLY A 16 4.96 -19.02 -2.96
CA GLY A 16 5.85 -19.07 -4.12
C GLY A 16 7.12 -18.25 -3.92
N ASP A 17 7.65 -17.70 -5.01
CA ASP A 17 8.85 -16.86 -4.98
C ASP A 17 8.55 -15.51 -4.31
N LEU A 18 9.31 -15.19 -3.27
CA LEU A 18 9.17 -13.95 -2.52
C LEU A 18 10.28 -12.98 -2.92
N PRO A 19 10.00 -11.66 -2.95
CA PRO A 19 11.06 -10.69 -3.17
C PRO A 19 12.12 -10.76 -2.05
N PRO A 20 13.39 -10.42 -2.34
CA PRO A 20 14.43 -10.37 -1.32
C PRO A 20 14.05 -9.42 -0.19
N ARG A 21 14.06 -9.90 1.05
CA ARG A 21 13.62 -9.11 2.23
C ARG A 21 14.53 -7.94 2.57
N GLU A 22 15.80 -8.01 2.17
CA GLU A 22 16.83 -7.00 2.46
C GLU A 22 16.97 -5.97 1.34
N ARG A 23 16.13 -6.04 0.30
CA ARG A 23 16.10 -5.04 -0.76
C ARG A 23 15.58 -3.70 -0.20
N PRO A 24 16.20 -2.56 -0.54
CA PRO A 24 15.63 -1.26 -0.22
C PRO A 24 14.34 -1.03 -1.00
N VAL A 25 13.31 -0.52 -0.31
CA VAL A 25 12.11 0.00 -0.95
C VAL A 25 12.28 1.49 -1.22
N SER A 26 11.72 1.99 -2.32
CA SER A 26 11.73 3.42 -2.65
C SER A 26 10.38 3.88 -3.17
N ALA A 27 10.14 5.19 -3.07
CA ALA A 27 8.94 5.83 -3.59
C ALA A 27 9.32 7.09 -4.36
N GLU A 28 8.70 7.25 -5.53
CA GLU A 28 8.73 8.50 -6.30
C GLU A 28 7.40 9.23 -6.11
N LEU A 29 7.45 10.54 -5.83
CA LEU A 29 6.26 11.38 -5.81
C LEU A 29 5.91 11.78 -7.25
N VAL A 30 4.78 11.28 -7.75
CA VAL A 30 4.26 11.60 -9.09
C VAL A 30 3.48 12.92 -9.08
N SER A 31 2.63 13.11 -8.07
CA SER A 31 1.84 14.33 -7.93
C SER A 31 1.36 14.53 -6.50
N ARG A 32 1.15 15.80 -6.11
CA ARG A 32 0.53 16.17 -4.83
C ARG A 32 -0.66 17.10 -5.07
N LEU A 33 -1.76 16.84 -4.38
CA LEU A 33 -2.99 17.61 -4.45
C LEU A 33 -3.40 18.00 -3.02
N ASP A 34 -3.62 19.29 -2.77
CA ASP A 34 -4.27 19.74 -1.54
C ASP A 34 -5.78 19.51 -1.66
N LYS A 35 -6.37 18.82 -0.68
CA LYS A 35 -7.80 18.55 -0.61
C LYS A 35 -8.49 19.35 0.50
N GLY A 36 -7.76 20.24 1.19
CA GLY A 36 -8.26 21.03 2.32
C GLY A 36 -7.82 20.40 3.65
N PRO A 37 -8.57 19.44 4.22
CA PRO A 37 -8.20 18.84 5.49
C PRO A 37 -7.04 17.83 5.39
N TYR A 38 -6.70 17.39 4.18
CA TYR A 38 -5.60 16.47 3.91
C TYR A 38 -4.93 16.78 2.57
N ARG A 39 -3.70 16.30 2.37
CA ARG A 39 -3.06 16.20 1.07
C ARG A 39 -3.15 14.78 0.53
N LEU A 40 -3.38 14.67 -0.78
CA LEU A 40 -3.33 13.42 -1.52
C LEU A 40 -2.07 13.39 -2.36
N GLU A 41 -1.23 12.39 -2.14
CA GLU A 41 0.00 12.17 -2.89
C GLU A 41 -0.16 10.90 -3.74
N LYS A 42 0.12 11.00 -5.03
CA LYS A 42 0.26 9.85 -5.92
C LYS A 42 1.72 9.44 -5.92
N LEU A 43 1.98 8.21 -5.50
CA LEU A 43 3.33 7.65 -5.43
C LEU A 43 3.48 6.54 -6.47
N LEU A 44 4.73 6.34 -6.89
CA LEU A 44 5.16 5.15 -7.60
C LEU A 44 6.17 4.40 -6.72
N LEU A 45 5.82 3.19 -6.29
CA LEU A 45 6.61 2.42 -5.32
C LEU A 45 7.44 1.34 -6.03
N ASP A 46 8.75 1.28 -5.74
CA ASP A 46 9.56 0.10 -6.04
C ASP A 46 9.62 -0.78 -4.78
N LEU A 47 8.99 -1.95 -4.88
CA LEU A 47 8.83 -2.89 -3.75
C LEU A 47 9.58 -4.21 -3.97
N ASN A 48 9.60 -4.70 -5.20
CA ASN A 48 10.11 -6.03 -5.53
C ASN A 48 11.20 -6.01 -6.61
N GLY A 49 11.54 -4.83 -7.17
CA GLY A 49 12.51 -4.71 -8.26
C GLY A 49 12.04 -5.28 -9.60
N MET A 50 10.75 -5.59 -9.74
CA MET A 50 10.16 -6.10 -10.99
C MET A 50 9.28 -5.05 -11.66
N GLU A 51 8.23 -4.60 -10.97
CA GLU A 51 7.28 -3.64 -11.51
C GLU A 51 6.93 -2.58 -10.44
N PRO A 52 6.92 -1.29 -10.81
CA PRO A 52 6.50 -0.25 -9.89
C PRO A 52 5.00 -0.32 -9.57
N VAL A 53 4.65 -0.07 -8.32
CA VAL A 53 3.26 -0.12 -7.83
C VAL A 53 2.73 1.30 -7.61
N PRO A 54 1.69 1.75 -8.35
CA PRO A 54 1.06 3.04 -8.10
C PRO A 54 0.28 3.03 -6.80
N ALA A 55 0.49 4.02 -5.93
CA ALA A 55 -0.20 4.13 -4.65
C ALA A 55 -0.72 5.55 -4.37
N TYR A 56 -1.68 5.64 -3.46
CA TYR A 56 -2.07 6.92 -2.83
C TYR A 56 -1.59 6.96 -1.39
N LEU A 57 -1.00 8.10 -1.01
CA LEU A 57 -0.71 8.45 0.38
C LEU A 57 -1.58 9.64 0.77
N VAL A 58 -2.41 9.45 1.79
CA VAL A 58 -3.26 10.47 2.38
C VAL A 58 -2.62 10.94 3.67
N THR A 59 -2.32 12.23 3.80
CA THR A 59 -1.75 12.79 5.04
C THR A 59 -2.60 13.98 5.51
N PRO A 60 -3.03 14.02 6.79
CA PRO A 60 -3.76 15.16 7.32
C PRO A 60 -2.91 16.42 7.32
N ASN A 61 -3.51 17.57 7.00
CA ASN A 61 -2.82 18.86 7.00
C ASN A 61 -2.71 19.48 8.41
N THR A 62 -3.53 19.04 9.36
CA THR A 62 -3.68 19.66 10.69
C THR A 62 -2.96 18.94 11.83
N ALA A 63 -2.29 17.82 11.54
CA ALA A 63 -1.58 17.02 12.55
C ALA A 63 -0.07 17.04 12.29
N GLN A 64 0.72 16.85 13.35
CA GLN A 64 2.18 16.76 13.28
C GLN A 64 2.64 15.29 13.38
N PRO A 65 3.75 14.91 12.73
CA PRO A 65 4.30 13.56 12.80
C PRO A 65 4.86 13.25 14.21
N PRO A 66 5.01 11.95 14.57
CA PRO A 66 4.70 10.77 13.77
C PRO A 66 3.19 10.50 13.64
N TYR A 67 2.77 10.02 12.47
CA TYR A 67 1.38 9.64 12.24
C TYR A 67 1.20 8.13 12.46
N PRO A 68 0.06 7.69 13.02
CA PRO A 68 -0.38 6.32 12.79
C PRO A 68 -0.64 6.12 11.30
N VAL A 69 -0.29 4.94 10.78
CA VAL A 69 -0.46 4.59 9.36
C VAL A 69 -1.45 3.44 9.23
N VAL A 70 -2.38 3.57 8.29
CA VAL A 70 -3.30 2.51 7.90
C VAL A 70 -2.97 2.11 6.47
N LEU A 71 -2.70 0.83 6.25
CA LEU A 71 -2.57 0.26 4.90
C LEU A 71 -3.95 -0.22 4.44
N TYR A 72 -4.44 0.37 3.36
CA TYR A 72 -5.68 -0.02 2.71
C TYR A 72 -5.38 -0.74 1.38
N ASN A 73 -5.80 -2.00 1.29
CA ASN A 73 -5.77 -2.77 0.06
C ASN A 73 -7.19 -2.81 -0.52
N HIS A 74 -7.33 -2.31 -1.74
CA HIS A 74 -8.61 -2.25 -2.45
C HIS A 74 -9.12 -3.66 -2.79
N ALA A 75 -10.43 -3.81 -2.93
CA ALA A 75 -11.05 -5.04 -3.38
C ALA A 75 -11.42 -4.92 -4.86
N HIS A 76 -11.35 -6.03 -5.60
CA HIS A 76 -11.87 -6.01 -6.97
C HIS A 76 -13.39 -6.02 -6.97
N GLY A 77 -14.06 -6.90 -6.22
CA GLY A 77 -15.54 -6.93 -6.16
C GLY A 77 -16.25 -7.04 -7.52
N GLY A 78 -15.56 -7.49 -8.57
CA GLY A 78 -16.04 -7.49 -9.96
C GLY A 78 -15.63 -6.27 -10.79
N ASP A 79 -15.08 -5.23 -10.17
CA ASP A 79 -14.55 -4.02 -10.81
C ASP A 79 -13.02 -3.95 -10.72
N TYR A 80 -12.37 -4.37 -11.82
CA TYR A 80 -10.92 -4.41 -11.93
C TYR A 80 -10.30 -3.07 -12.35
N ALA A 81 -11.11 -2.08 -12.75
CA ALA A 81 -10.61 -0.82 -13.28
C ALA A 81 -10.38 0.22 -12.17
N ARG A 82 -11.18 0.18 -11.09
CA ARG A 82 -11.14 1.18 -10.03
C ARG A 82 -9.80 1.21 -9.28
N GLY A 83 -9.31 0.06 -8.85
CA GLY A 83 -8.04 -0.06 -8.14
C GLY A 83 -7.93 0.88 -6.93
N LYS A 84 -6.79 1.55 -6.79
CA LYS A 84 -6.50 2.51 -5.69
C LYS A 84 -7.48 3.68 -5.56
N GLU A 85 -8.28 3.98 -6.58
CA GLU A 85 -9.26 5.07 -6.52
C GLU A 85 -10.40 4.78 -5.53
N GLU A 86 -10.63 3.50 -5.20
CA GLU A 86 -11.62 3.06 -4.21
C GLU A 86 -11.43 3.77 -2.85
N LEU A 87 -10.19 4.04 -2.44
CA LEU A 87 -9.89 4.73 -1.18
C LEU A 87 -10.57 6.11 -1.09
N ILE A 88 -10.70 6.82 -2.22
CA ILE A 88 -11.21 8.19 -2.27
C ILE A 88 -12.68 8.22 -2.70
N GLN A 89 -13.08 7.32 -3.60
CA GLN A 89 -14.42 7.29 -4.17
C GLN A 89 -15.39 6.40 -3.37
N GLY A 90 -14.87 5.48 -2.56
CA GLY A 90 -15.64 4.44 -1.89
C GLY A 90 -16.02 3.27 -2.81
N SER A 91 -16.52 2.20 -2.19
CA SER A 91 -17.23 1.10 -2.85
C SER A 91 -18.73 1.34 -2.74
N ALA A 92 -19.46 1.28 -3.86
CA ALA A 92 -20.93 1.31 -3.87
C ALA A 92 -21.53 -0.06 -3.54
#